data_AF-A0A959WZF2-F1
#
_entry.id   AF-A0A959WZF2-F1
#
_cell.length_a   1.000
_cell.length_b   1.000
_cell.length_c   1.000
_cell.angle_alpha   90.00
_cell.angle_beta   90.00
_cell.angle_gamma   90.00
#
_symmetry.space_group_name_H-M   'P 1'
#
loop_
_entity.id
_entity.type
_entity.pdbx_description
1 polymer ?
#
loop_
_entity_poly.entity_id
_entity_poly.type
_entity_poly.pdbx_seq_one_letter_code
_entity_poly.pdbx_strand_id
1 'polypeptide(L)'
;MLADLERIRDLQVLQRRALIDADGERLADIDAERGALNARLMPLDAAGLAPFERERAEELVCQITAEHESLMRVAEEIRRNVGLELGTLSQGRGALRAYRVPGASSSSYVDKER
;
A
#
# COMPACT_ATOMS: atom_id res chain seq x y z
N MET A 1 -26.51 -5.95 -5.17
CA MET A 1 -26.30 -5.12 -3.97
C MET A 1 -25.68 -5.91 -2.82
N LEU A 2 -26.39 -6.83 -2.13
CA LEU A 2 -25.80 -7.57 -0.99
C LEU A 2 -24.54 -8.35 -1.37
N ALA A 3 -24.59 -9.11 -2.46
CA ALA A 3 -23.42 -9.83 -2.99
C ALA A 3 -22.24 -8.89 -3.35
N ASP A 4 -22.54 -7.67 -3.81
CA ASP A 4 -21.50 -6.68 -4.12
C ASP A 4 -20.86 -6.12 -2.84
N LEU A 5 -21.66 -5.89 -1.78
CA LEU A 5 -21.16 -5.48 -0.47
C LEU A 5 -20.30 -6.57 0.19
N GLU A 6 -20.75 -7.83 0.13
CA GLU A 6 -19.97 -8.98 0.59
C GLU A 6 -18.64 -9.08 -0.17
N ARG A 7 -18.68 -8.88 -1.50
CA ARG A 7 -17.46 -8.88 -2.31
C ARG A 7 -16.51 -7.73 -1.95
N ILE A 8 -17.02 -6.53 -1.68
CA ILE A 8 -16.20 -5.39 -1.23
C ILE A 8 -15.49 -5.72 0.09
N ARG A 9 -16.19 -6.33 1.04
CA ARG A 9 -15.61 -6.77 2.31
C ARG A 9 -14.46 -7.76 2.07
N ASP A 10 -14.66 -8.76 1.21
CA ASP A 10 -13.61 -9.75 0.91
C ASP A 10 -12.40 -9.09 0.23
N LEU A 11 -12.62 -8.14 -0.68
CA LEU A 11 -11.56 -7.38 -1.32
C LEU A 11 -10.75 -6.55 -0.30
N GLN A 12 -11.36 -6.03 0.75
CA GLN A 12 -10.64 -5.31 1.81
C GLN A 12 -9.68 -6.23 2.58
N VAL A 13 -10.09 -7.47 2.84
CA VAL A 13 -9.21 -8.49 3.47
C VAL A 13 -8.01 -8.78 2.56
N LEU A 14 -8.26 -8.95 1.26
CA LEU A 14 -7.20 -9.18 0.27
C LEU A 14 -6.28 -7.96 0.11
N GLN A 15 -6.83 -6.74 0.14
CA GLN A 15 -6.07 -5.49 0.05
C GLN A 15 -5.10 -5.36 1.23
N ARG A 16 -5.55 -5.71 2.45
CA ARG A 16 -4.69 -5.72 3.63
C ARG A 16 -3.53 -6.68 3.48
N ARG A 17 -3.79 -7.89 2.96
CA ARG A 17 -2.77 -8.91 2.71
C ARG A 17 -1.75 -8.41 1.69
N ALA A 18 -2.21 -7.87 0.56
CA ALA A 18 -1.34 -7.36 -0.49
C ALA A 18 -0.50 -6.15 -0.03
N LEU A 19 -1.05 -5.29 0.84
CA LEU A 19 -0.29 -4.22 1.51
C LEU A 19 0.85 -4.79 2.38
N ILE A 20 0.56 -5.77 3.22
CA ILE A 20 1.57 -6.41 4.08
C ILE A 20 2.66 -7.09 3.25
N ASP A 21 2.27 -7.76 2.16
CA ASP A 21 3.18 -8.49 1.29
C ASP A 21 3.92 -7.56 0.29
N ALA A 22 3.65 -6.24 0.33
CA ALA A 22 4.16 -5.22 -0.59
C ALA A 22 3.91 -5.55 -2.08
N ASP A 23 2.81 -6.25 -2.37
CA ASP A 23 2.43 -6.73 -3.70
C ASP A 23 1.65 -5.64 -4.46
N GLY A 24 2.38 -4.77 -5.15
CA GLY A 24 1.82 -3.63 -5.87
C GLY A 24 0.93 -3.99 -7.06
N GLU A 25 1.22 -5.10 -7.76
CA GLU A 25 0.43 -5.56 -8.91
C GLU A 25 -0.95 -6.04 -8.43
N ARG A 26 -0.95 -6.87 -7.37
CA ARG A 26 -2.19 -7.34 -6.77
C ARG A 26 -3.02 -6.22 -6.16
N LEU A 27 -2.40 -5.18 -5.62
CA LEU A 27 -3.12 -4.00 -5.14
C LEU A 27 -3.84 -3.26 -6.27
N ALA A 28 -3.21 -3.12 -7.44
CA ALA A 28 -3.82 -2.49 -8.60
C ALA A 28 -5.03 -3.27 -9.11
N ASP A 29 -4.92 -4.60 -9.18
CA ASP A 29 -6.04 -5.48 -9.57
C ASP A 29 -7.23 -5.38 -8.60
N ILE A 30 -6.95 -5.39 -7.30
CA ILE A 30 -7.97 -5.26 -6.25
C ILE A 30 -8.67 -3.90 -6.34
N ASP A 31 -7.92 -2.81 -6.54
CA ASP A 31 -8.48 -1.46 -6.65
C ASP A 31 -9.35 -1.33 -7.91
N ALA A 32 -8.95 -1.93 -9.03
CA ALA A 32 -9.76 -1.96 -10.25
C ALA A 32 -11.08 -2.70 -10.04
N GLU A 33 -11.06 -3.87 -9.40
CA GLU A 33 -12.26 -4.65 -9.09
C GLU A 33 -13.20 -3.89 -8.14
N ARG A 34 -12.63 -3.30 -7.08
CA ARG A 34 -13.38 -2.49 -6.11
C ARG A 34 -14.01 -1.26 -6.75
N GLY A 35 -13.31 -0.60 -7.68
CA GLY A 35 -13.85 0.50 -8.48
C GLY A 35 -15.07 0.09 -9.30
N ALA A 36 -15.00 -1.07 -9.97
CA ALA A 36 -16.12 -1.61 -10.75
C ALA A 36 -17.33 -2.02 -9.88
N LEU A 37 -17.11 -2.49 -8.65
CA LEU A 37 -18.18 -2.77 -7.69
C LEU A 37 -18.84 -1.50 -7.16
N ASN A 38 -18.05 -0.49 -6.78
CA ASN A 38 -18.58 0.79 -6.31
C ASN A 38 -19.41 1.51 -7.38
N ALA A 39 -18.98 1.46 -8.64
CA ALA A 39 -19.73 2.02 -9.76
C ALA A 39 -21.12 1.36 -9.94
N ARG A 40 -21.24 0.06 -9.61
CA ARG A 40 -22.52 -0.67 -9.64
C ARG A 40 -23.42 -0.36 -8.44
N LEU A 41 -22.82 0.07 -7.32
CA LEU A 41 -23.54 0.45 -6.10
C LEU A 41 -24.03 1.92 -6.13
N MET A 42 -23.46 2.78 -6.97
CA MET A 42 -23.99 4.12 -7.27
C MET A 42 -24.86 4.04 -8.52
N PRO A 43 -26.14 3.65 -8.41
CA PRO A 43 -27.15 4.50 -7.76
C PRO A 43 -28.13 3.69 -6.91
N LEU A 44 -28.05 3.82 -5.58
CA LEU A 44 -28.99 3.17 -4.67
C LEU A 44 -30.17 4.07 -4.33
N ASP A 45 -31.23 3.92 -5.11
CA ASP A 45 -32.58 4.09 -4.59
C ASP A 45 -32.88 2.83 -3.77
N ALA A 46 -33.12 2.95 -2.45
CA ALA A 46 -33.39 1.84 -1.53
C ALA A 46 -34.75 1.14 -1.79
N ALA A 47 -35.34 1.40 -2.95
CA ALA A 47 -36.64 0.92 -3.39
C ALA A 47 -36.51 -0.55 -3.86
N GLY A 48 -36.94 -1.48 -3.02
CA GLY A 48 -37.09 -2.90 -3.40
C GLY A 48 -36.47 -3.92 -2.46
N LEU A 49 -35.72 -3.51 -1.43
CA LEU A 49 -35.15 -4.44 -0.46
C LEU A 49 -36.17 -4.82 0.63
N ALA A 50 -36.23 -6.12 0.94
CA ALA A 50 -36.95 -6.60 2.11
C ALA A 50 -36.28 -6.08 3.41
N PRO A 51 -37.01 -5.96 4.54
CA PRO A 51 -36.47 -5.43 5.79
C PRO A 51 -35.18 -6.14 6.27
N PHE A 52 -35.12 -7.46 6.16
CA PHE A 52 -33.93 -8.25 6.51
C PHE A 52 -32.71 -7.94 5.63
N GLU A 53 -32.95 -7.70 4.34
CA GLU A 53 -31.86 -7.36 3.40
C GLU A 53 -31.32 -5.95 3.65
N ARG A 54 -32.16 -5.03 4.13
CA ARG A 54 -31.73 -3.70 4.56
C ARG A 54 -30.86 -3.77 5.81
N GLU A 55 -31.30 -4.48 6.84
CA GLU A 55 -30.53 -4.68 8.07
C GLU A 55 -29.16 -5.29 7.75
N ARG A 56 -29.14 -6.33 6.91
CA ARG A 56 -27.88 -6.95 6.48
C ARG A 56 -26.98 -6.01 5.68
N ALA A 57 -27.56 -5.18 4.80
CA ALA A 57 -26.79 -4.20 4.03
C ALA A 57 -26.19 -3.11 4.93
N GLU A 58 -26.94 -2.61 5.90
CA GLU A 58 -26.47 -1.63 6.90
C GLU A 58 -25.32 -2.21 7.72
N GLU A 59 -25.45 -3.46 8.17
CA GLU A 59 -24.41 -4.17 8.91
C GLU A 59 -23.12 -4.33 8.09
N LEU A 60 -23.25 -4.70 6.81
CA LEU A 60 -22.12 -4.79 5.88
C LEU A 60 -21.47 -3.42 5.62
N VAL A 61 -22.25 -2.35 5.48
CA VAL A 61 -21.71 -0.98 5.30
C VAL A 61 -20.91 -0.56 6.54
N CYS A 62 -21.43 -0.82 7.75
CA CYS A 62 -20.71 -0.56 8.99
C CYS A 62 -19.37 -1.32 9.04
N GLN A 63 -19.37 -2.61 8.69
CA GLN A 63 -18.15 -3.43 8.62
C GLN A 63 -17.15 -2.89 7.59
N ILE A 64 -17.61 -2.60 6.37
CA ILE A 64 -16.78 -2.06 5.28
C ILE A 64 -16.13 -0.73 5.71
N THR A 65 -16.87 0.12 6.41
CA THR A 65 -16.37 1.42 6.88
C THR A 65 -15.28 1.24 7.94
N ALA A 66 -15.54 0.42 8.95
CA ALA A 66 -14.54 0.14 10.00
C ALA A 66 -13.27 -0.52 9.44
N GLU A 67 -13.42 -1.46 8.51
CA GLU A 67 -12.28 -2.13 7.88
C GLU A 67 -11.48 -1.18 6.98
N HIS A 68 -12.15 -0.21 6.35
CA HIS A 68 -11.49 0.82 5.56
C HIS A 68 -10.60 1.73 6.42
N GLU A 69 -11.07 2.14 7.61
CA GLU A 69 -10.25 2.91 8.56
C GLU A 69 -9.04 2.11 9.05
N SER A 70 -9.19 0.79 9.24
CA SER A 70 -8.09 -0.11 9.60
C SER A 70 -7.06 -0.20 8.47
N LEU A 71 -7.50 -0.35 7.23
CA LEU A 71 -6.65 -0.36 6.03
C LEU A 71 -5.85 0.94 5.88
N MET A 72 -6.49 2.09 6.11
CA MET A 72 -5.82 3.40 6.02
C MET A 72 -4.69 3.52 7.03
N ARG A 73 -4.89 3.03 8.27
CA ARG A 73 -3.85 2.99 9.30
C ARG A 73 -2.65 2.12 8.89
N VAL A 74 -2.91 0.94 8.33
CA VAL A 74 -1.86 0.03 7.83
C VAL A 74 -1.09 0.68 6.67
N ALA A 75 -1.79 1.30 5.72
CA ALA A 75 -1.17 1.99 4.60
C ALA A 75 -0.30 3.17 5.05
N GLU A 76 -0.71 3.93 6.06
CA GLU A 76 0.09 5.00 6.67
C GLU A 76 1.34 4.47 7.37
N GLU A 77 1.23 3.34 8.08
CA GLU A 77 2.38 2.69 8.70
C GLU A 77 3.40 2.23 7.67
N ILE A 78 2.95 1.52 6.61
CA ILE A 78 3.82 1.09 5.51
C ILE A 78 4.48 2.30 4.84
N ARG A 79 3.72 3.37 4.57
CA ARG A 79 4.28 4.60 3.97
C ARG A 79 5.35 5.23 4.84
N ARG A 80 5.15 5.28 6.16
CA ARG A 80 6.16 5.78 7.11
C ARG A 80 7.41 4.91 7.08
N ASN A 81 7.26 3.59 7.10
CA ASN A 81 8.39 2.65 7.06
C ASN A 81 9.21 2.80 5.76
N VAL A 82 8.54 2.84 4.61
CA VAL A 82 9.20 3.09 3.32
C VAL A 82 9.89 4.46 3.31
N GLY A 83 9.27 5.50 3.88
CA GLY A 83 9.88 6.82 4.00
C GLY A 83 11.17 6.82 4.83
N LEU A 84 11.20 6.05 5.93
CA LEU A 84 12.40 5.87 6.75
C LEU A 84 13.50 5.14 5.99
N GLU A 85 13.17 4.05 5.28
CA GLU A 85 14.13 3.29 4.46
C GLU A 85 14.72 4.12 3.32
N LEU A 86 13.89 4.92 2.64
CA LEU A 86 14.39 5.85 1.61
C LEU A 86 15.29 6.93 2.22
N GLY A 87 14.96 7.40 3.42
CA GLY A 87 15.78 8.33 4.19
C GLY A 87 17.18 7.76 4.49
N THR A 88 17.25 6.53 5.02
CA THR A 88 18.54 5.88 5.34
C THR A 88 19.36 5.61 4.08
N LEU A 89 18.73 5.16 2.98
CA LEU A 89 19.41 4.97 1.69
C LEU A 89 19.94 6.29 1.13
N SER A 90 19.19 7.38 1.25
CA SER A 90 19.63 8.71 0.81
C SER A 90 20.85 9.21 1.60
N GLN A 91 20.86 8.98 2.92
CA GLN A 91 21.99 9.28 3.79
C GLN A 91 23.21 8.42 3.45
N GLY A 92 23.03 7.12 3.21
CA GLY A 92 24.10 6.22 2.78
C GLY A 92 24.72 6.66 1.45
N ARG A 93 23.90 7.06 0.47
CA ARG A 93 24.38 7.63 -0.81
C ARG A 93 25.09 8.97 -0.61
N GLY A 94 24.60 9.81 0.29
CA GLY A 94 25.26 11.06 0.68
C GLY A 94 26.63 10.81 1.31
N ALA A 95 26.71 9.86 2.24
CA ALA A 95 27.96 9.44 2.88
C ALA A 95 28.96 8.87 1.86
N LEU A 96 28.51 8.02 0.93
CA LEU A 96 29.36 7.50 -0.16
C LEU A 96 29.84 8.60 -1.11
N ARG A 97 29.02 9.62 -1.41
CA ARG A 97 29.44 10.78 -2.21
C ARG A 97 30.40 11.70 -1.48
N ALA A 98 30.21 11.88 -0.17
CA ALA A 98 31.09 12.67 0.69
C ALA A 98 32.39 11.93 1.04
N TYR A 99 32.40 10.59 0.91
CA TYR A 99 33.57 9.76 1.06
C TYR A 99 34.53 10.01 -0.11
N ARG A 100 35.45 10.94 0.11
CA ARG A 100 36.62 11.13 -0.74
C ARG A 100 37.61 10.03 -0.39
N VAL A 101 37.91 9.14 -1.33
CA VAL A 101 39.00 8.16 -1.19
C VAL A 101 40.24 8.94 -0.73
N PRO A 102 40.84 8.62 0.44
CA PRO A 102 42.11 9.22 0.83
C PRO A 102 43.08 8.92 -0.30
N GLY A 103 43.70 9.97 -0.83
CA GLY A 103 44.21 9.99 -2.18
C GLY A 103 44.97 8.74 -2.61
N ALA A 104 44.89 8.47 -3.92
CA ALA A 104 46.03 7.98 -4.67
C ALA A 104 47.18 9.00 -4.56
N SER A 105 47.70 9.20 -3.35
CA SER A 105 48.99 9.81 -3.11
C SER A 105 49.99 8.83 -3.69
N SER A 106 50.54 9.21 -4.83
CA SER A 106 51.81 8.75 -5.40
C SER A 106 52.55 7.79 -4.48
N SER A 107 52.34 6.50 -4.70
CA SER A 107 53.19 5.47 -4.13
C SER A 107 54.59 5.69 -4.70
N SER A 108 55.52 6.17 -3.86
CA SER A 108 56.94 6.31 -4.18
C SER A 108 57.65 4.96 -4.39
N TYR A 109 56.90 3.87 -4.46
CA TYR A 109 57.41 2.50 -4.58
C TYR A 109 57.69 2.06 -6.03
N VAL A 110 57.43 2.91 -7.03
CA VAL A 110 57.65 2.57 -8.46
C VAL A 110 58.91 3.24 -9.05
N ASP A 111 59.58 4.15 -8.33
CA ASP A 111 60.67 4.97 -8.89
C ASP A 111 62.10 4.53 -8.44
N LYS A 112 62.29 3.24 -8.12
CA LYS A 112 63.60 2.68 -7.72
C LYS A 112 64.11 1.53 -8.59
N GLU A 113 63.61 1.40 -9.82
CA GLU A 113 64.21 0.50 -10.81
C GLU A 113 64.57 1.27 -12.08
N ARG A 114 65.68 2.02 -12.01
CA ARG A 114 66.50 2.35 -13.18
C ARG A 114 67.95 2.54 -12.82
#